data_AF-A0AAW0DAL1-F1
#
_entry.id   AF-A0AAW0DAL1-F1
#
_cell.length_a   1.000
_cell.length_b   1.000
_cell.length_c   1.000
_cell.angle_alpha   90.00
_cell.angle_beta   90.00
_cell.angle_gamma   90.00
#
_symmetry.space_group_name_H-M   'P 1'
#
loop_
_entity.id
_entity.type
_entity.pdbx_description
1 polymer ?
#
loop_
_entity_poly.entity_id
_entity_poly.type
_entity_poly.pdbx_seq_one_letter_code
_entity_poly.pdbx_strand_id
1 'polypeptide(L)'
;MLPLRPSNNYQQTVLFCGGSDMPDEAWGNYAHPAINTWDYPASKDCQRITPEPSDGSQVNYVKDDDMLEGRTMGQFVILPTGKLLMVNGGLNGTAGYADATGQTSNFADMPFAMSLASGPVGTPAIYDPDAPAGNRWSRAGLDTSNIPRLYHSTALLLPDASVLIAGSNPNVDVNLTAHFPTTYKAEIFYPPYFAATTRPVPSGIPSTISYGGDPFDVTIPAASYSGKGNDAAANTTVALIRPGWTTHALSYGQRYLQLNNTYTVNSDSSITLHVSQAPPNSNLFQPGPAFVFVVVNGVPSNGTAVIVGSGNLGSQPTKDATALPANAQLASASGSADGSSTDTTPNGNNNDPKPSGTTSGTSHTGAIVGGVVGALAVLGLIGGGAAFWMARRKRSTPRVPSPSRPYEYTSTLGGPAVGLGAAGALGASRGHESTPDFPPMTEYRDDPGHGQYDPPQMGRFDSSSRASATGASEQFDPYSSEPMRTSGGPGHY
;
A
#
# COMPACT_ATOMS: atom_id res chain seq x y z
N MET A 1 -0.56 3.37 -2.44
CA MET A 1 -0.31 3.86 -3.82
C MET A 1 0.09 2.67 -4.68
N LEU A 2 -0.48 2.56 -5.88
CA LEU A 2 -0.13 1.52 -6.85
C LEU A 2 1.25 1.81 -7.46
N PRO A 3 1.92 0.80 -8.07
CA PRO A 3 3.22 0.97 -8.72
C PRO A 3 3.27 2.14 -9.71
N LEU A 4 4.28 3.02 -9.57
CA LEU A 4 4.60 4.04 -10.56
C LEU A 4 5.50 3.42 -11.63
N ARG A 5 5.08 3.37 -12.89
CA ARG A 5 5.79 2.60 -13.94
C ARG A 5 5.88 3.37 -15.25
N PRO A 6 6.86 3.06 -16.12
CA PRO A 6 6.88 3.60 -17.48
C PRO A 6 5.58 3.31 -18.25
N SER A 7 5.00 2.11 -18.09
CA SER A 7 3.80 1.67 -18.81
C SER A 7 2.53 2.43 -18.44
N ASN A 8 2.46 3.03 -17.26
CA ASN A 8 1.34 3.88 -16.83
C ASN A 8 1.72 5.36 -16.75
N ASN A 9 2.82 5.75 -17.42
CA ASN A 9 3.36 7.11 -17.36
C ASN A 9 3.56 7.63 -15.92
N TYR A 10 3.96 6.73 -15.01
CA TYR A 10 4.15 6.99 -13.60
C TYR A 10 2.91 7.57 -12.89
N GLN A 11 1.71 7.30 -13.38
CA GLN A 11 0.46 7.85 -12.85
C GLN A 11 0.25 7.50 -11.38
N GLN A 12 -0.10 8.50 -10.56
CA GLN A 12 -0.27 8.32 -9.11
C GLN A 12 -1.70 7.87 -8.81
N THR A 13 -1.89 6.56 -8.70
CA THR A 13 -3.17 5.97 -8.32
C THR A 13 -3.09 5.41 -6.91
N VAL A 14 -4.07 5.72 -6.06
CA VAL A 14 -4.18 5.22 -4.70
C VAL A 14 -5.32 4.20 -4.64
N LEU A 15 -5.04 3.04 -4.04
CA LEU A 15 -6.03 2.00 -3.73
C LEU A 15 -6.38 2.10 -2.25
N PHE A 16 -7.68 2.17 -1.96
CA PHE A 16 -8.25 2.04 -0.63
C PHE A 16 -9.03 0.74 -0.59
N CYS A 17 -8.86 -0.06 0.46
CA CYS A 17 -9.59 -1.30 0.62
C CYS A 17 -9.92 -1.53 2.10
N GLY A 18 -11.13 -2.02 2.34
CA GLY A 18 -11.58 -2.45 3.65
C GLY A 18 -11.78 -1.33 4.67
N GLY A 19 -11.43 -1.60 5.91
CA GLY A 19 -11.79 -0.73 7.04
C GLY A 19 -13.23 -0.98 7.52
N SER A 20 -13.74 -0.04 8.31
CA SER A 20 -15.08 -0.11 8.90
C SER A 20 -15.80 1.21 8.64
N ASP A 21 -17.02 1.13 8.12
CA ASP A 21 -17.87 2.25 7.69
C ASP A 21 -19.12 2.36 8.59
N MET A 22 -18.88 2.43 9.90
CA MET A 22 -19.97 2.57 10.87
C MET A 22 -20.65 3.95 10.77
N PRO A 23 -21.97 4.04 11.06
CA PRO A 23 -22.68 5.32 11.18
C PRO A 23 -22.01 6.26 12.20
N ASP A 24 -22.16 7.57 12.01
CA ASP A 24 -21.49 8.58 12.83
C ASP A 24 -21.76 8.41 14.33
N GLU A 25 -22.99 8.01 14.70
CA GLU A 25 -23.40 7.81 16.08
C GLU A 25 -22.73 6.59 16.75
N ALA A 26 -22.23 5.64 15.95
CA ALA A 26 -21.59 4.42 16.44
C ALA A 26 -20.18 4.65 16.98
N TRP A 27 -19.49 5.72 16.54
CA TRP A 27 -18.12 6.05 16.99
C TRP A 27 -18.04 6.45 18.46
N GLY A 28 -19.16 6.81 19.08
CA GLY A 28 -19.21 7.14 20.50
C GLY A 28 -18.59 8.51 20.83
N ASN A 29 -17.88 8.60 21.96
CA ASN A 29 -17.48 9.88 22.56
C ASN A 29 -15.99 9.95 22.94
N TYR A 30 -15.11 9.36 22.14
CA TYR A 30 -13.65 9.19 22.37
C TYR A 30 -13.25 8.32 23.56
N ALA A 31 -14.12 8.09 24.55
CA ALA A 31 -13.84 7.13 25.62
C ALA A 31 -13.99 5.69 25.12
N HIS A 32 -15.07 5.43 24.40
CA HIS A 32 -15.34 4.15 23.75
C HIS A 32 -16.39 4.31 22.64
N PRO A 33 -16.48 3.36 21.68
CA PRO A 33 -17.56 3.34 20.71
C PRO A 33 -18.93 3.17 21.37
N ALA A 34 -19.98 3.61 20.68
CA ALA A 34 -21.36 3.47 21.16
C ALA A 34 -21.92 2.04 20.97
N ILE A 35 -21.30 1.25 20.11
CA ILE A 35 -21.68 -0.14 19.82
C ILE A 35 -20.54 -1.11 20.11
N ASN A 36 -20.88 -2.39 20.18
CA ASN A 36 -19.93 -3.51 20.14
C ASN A 36 -19.30 -3.60 18.75
N THR A 37 -18.20 -2.89 18.53
CA THR A 37 -17.55 -2.82 17.22
C THR A 37 -17.03 -4.19 16.76
N TRP A 38 -16.68 -5.08 17.67
CA TRP A 38 -16.24 -6.44 17.34
C TRP A 38 -17.34 -7.30 16.69
N ASP A 39 -18.60 -6.86 16.68
CA ASP A 39 -19.71 -7.49 15.95
C ASP A 39 -20.01 -6.78 14.61
N TYR A 40 -19.40 -5.62 14.36
CA TYR A 40 -19.61 -4.83 13.15
C TYR A 40 -18.66 -5.28 12.03
N PRO A 41 -19.17 -5.75 10.87
CA PRO A 41 -18.35 -6.32 9.81
C PRO A 41 -17.47 -5.25 9.14
N ALA A 42 -16.23 -5.63 8.84
CA ALA A 42 -15.36 -4.81 8.01
C ALA A 42 -15.81 -4.87 6.54
N SER A 43 -15.58 -3.77 5.82
CA SER A 43 -15.88 -3.70 4.40
C SER A 43 -14.92 -4.58 3.60
N LYS A 44 -15.43 -5.14 2.50
CA LYS A 44 -14.62 -5.77 1.43
C LYS A 44 -14.36 -4.80 0.26
N ASP A 45 -14.97 -3.62 0.31
CA ASP A 45 -14.94 -2.65 -0.77
C ASP A 45 -13.52 -2.17 -1.03
N CYS A 46 -13.20 -1.98 -2.31
CA CYS A 46 -11.96 -1.38 -2.77
C CYS A 46 -12.28 -0.28 -3.79
N GLN A 47 -11.59 0.84 -3.65
CA GLN A 47 -11.73 2.02 -4.51
C GLN A 47 -10.35 2.49 -4.96
N ARG A 48 -10.24 2.88 -6.23
CA ARG A 48 -9.08 3.59 -6.76
C ARG A 48 -9.42 5.08 -6.91
N ILE A 49 -8.43 5.93 -6.66
CA ILE A 49 -8.47 7.35 -7.05
C ILE A 49 -7.15 7.70 -7.72
N THR A 50 -7.22 8.48 -8.79
CA THR A 50 -6.07 9.15 -9.41
C THR A 50 -6.23 10.65 -9.13
N PRO A 51 -5.53 11.20 -8.11
CA PRO A 51 -5.74 12.59 -7.71
C PRO A 51 -5.28 13.61 -8.76
N GLU A 52 -4.29 13.24 -9.57
CA GLU A 52 -3.70 14.09 -10.60
C GLU A 52 -3.70 13.35 -11.95
N PRO A 53 -4.87 13.22 -12.60
CA PRO A 53 -4.97 12.50 -13.86
C PRO A 53 -4.22 13.24 -14.97
N SER A 54 -3.21 12.58 -15.54
CA SER A 54 -2.34 13.16 -16.57
C SER A 54 -3.07 13.50 -17.89
N ASP A 55 -4.25 12.93 -18.11
CA ASP A 55 -5.10 13.19 -19.27
C ASP A 55 -6.11 14.33 -19.06
N GLY A 56 -6.09 14.97 -17.89
CA GLY A 56 -7.02 16.06 -17.54
C GLY A 56 -8.45 15.62 -17.25
N SER A 57 -8.69 14.30 -17.08
CA SER A 57 -10.00 13.80 -16.65
C SER A 57 -10.38 14.27 -15.25
N GLN A 58 -11.65 14.14 -14.88
CA GLN A 58 -12.09 14.50 -13.52
C GLN A 58 -11.62 13.47 -12.49
N VAL A 59 -11.16 13.96 -11.34
CA VAL A 59 -10.82 13.14 -10.18
C VAL A 59 -12.08 12.45 -9.67
N ASN A 60 -12.08 11.12 -9.70
CA ASN A 60 -13.20 10.30 -9.26
C ASN A 60 -12.71 9.06 -8.52
N TYR A 61 -13.50 8.60 -7.56
CA TYR A 61 -13.37 7.24 -7.03
C TYR A 61 -13.92 6.25 -8.04
N VAL A 62 -13.10 5.25 -8.38
CA VAL A 62 -13.45 4.18 -9.30
C VAL A 62 -13.44 2.87 -8.53
N LYS A 63 -14.59 2.18 -8.56
CA LYS A 63 -14.76 0.88 -7.93
C LYS A 63 -13.73 -0.13 -8.48
N ASP A 64 -13.07 -0.81 -7.57
CA ASP A 64 -12.17 -1.94 -7.84
C ASP A 64 -12.79 -3.27 -7.39
N ASP A 65 -12.11 -4.37 -7.67
CA ASP A 65 -12.45 -5.71 -7.20
C ASP A 65 -12.54 -5.72 -5.68
N ASP A 66 -13.62 -6.28 -5.15
CA ASP A 66 -13.74 -6.55 -3.72
C ASP A 66 -12.59 -7.43 -3.23
N MET A 67 -12.15 -7.18 -2.00
CA MET A 67 -11.31 -8.13 -1.27
C MET A 67 -12.02 -9.49 -1.12
N LEU A 68 -11.23 -10.54 -0.90
CA LEU A 68 -11.74 -11.90 -0.71
C LEU A 68 -12.63 -12.04 0.55
N GLU A 69 -12.37 -11.23 1.57
CA GLU A 69 -13.23 -11.02 2.73
C GLU A 69 -13.11 -9.57 3.20
N GLY A 70 -14.04 -9.15 4.07
CA GLY A 70 -13.91 -7.88 4.78
C GLY A 70 -12.70 -7.87 5.69
N ARG A 71 -11.97 -6.75 5.76
CA ARG A 71 -10.76 -6.65 6.58
C ARG A 71 -10.55 -5.23 7.14
N THR A 72 -10.62 -5.10 8.46
CA THR A 72 -10.21 -3.91 9.20
C THR A 72 -8.75 -4.04 9.62
N MET A 73 -8.01 -2.92 9.73
CA MET A 73 -6.57 -2.91 10.06
C MET A 73 -5.70 -3.81 9.15
N GLY A 74 -6.20 -4.13 7.95
CA GLY A 74 -5.40 -4.79 6.93
C GLY A 74 -4.27 -3.87 6.49
N GLN A 75 -3.11 -4.45 6.24
CA GLN A 75 -1.93 -3.70 5.84
C GLN A 75 -1.42 -4.16 4.49
N PHE A 76 -1.26 -3.21 3.57
CA PHE A 76 -0.61 -3.43 2.29
C PHE A 76 0.91 -3.25 2.36
N VAL A 77 1.65 -4.25 1.90
CA VAL A 77 3.08 -4.19 1.61
C VAL A 77 3.31 -4.36 0.11
N ILE A 78 3.93 -3.37 -0.53
CA ILE A 78 4.24 -3.47 -1.96
C ILE A 78 5.48 -4.36 -2.18
N LEU A 79 5.35 -5.38 -3.02
CA LEU A 79 6.43 -6.34 -3.29
C LEU A 79 7.30 -5.87 -4.47
N PRO A 80 8.53 -6.39 -4.61
CA PRO A 80 9.40 -6.11 -5.76
C PRO A 80 8.77 -6.34 -7.13
N THR A 81 7.83 -7.27 -7.24
CA THR A 81 7.09 -7.55 -8.48
C THR A 81 6.06 -6.47 -8.83
N GLY A 82 5.83 -5.50 -7.94
CA GLY A 82 4.76 -4.50 -8.06
C GLY A 82 3.38 -5.01 -7.63
N LYS A 83 3.26 -6.28 -7.22
CA LYS A 83 2.05 -6.79 -6.56
C LYS A 83 1.99 -6.31 -5.11
N LEU A 84 0.80 -6.25 -4.54
CA LEU A 84 0.59 -5.80 -3.16
C LEU A 84 0.19 -6.99 -2.28
N LEU A 85 0.91 -7.22 -1.20
CA LEU A 85 0.57 -8.20 -0.17
C LEU A 85 -0.35 -7.54 0.86
N MET A 86 -1.50 -8.13 1.12
CA MET A 86 -2.39 -7.79 2.23
C MET A 86 -2.20 -8.79 3.38
N VAL A 87 -1.81 -8.28 4.55
CA VAL A 87 -1.63 -9.03 5.81
C VAL A 87 -2.33 -8.33 6.95
N ASN A 88 -2.34 -8.96 8.13
CA ASN A 88 -2.90 -8.41 9.37
C ASN A 88 -4.41 -8.13 9.31
N GLY A 89 -4.99 -7.71 10.43
CA GLY A 89 -6.37 -7.27 10.52
C GLY A 89 -7.37 -8.34 10.95
N GLY A 90 -8.62 -7.91 11.04
CA GLY A 90 -9.76 -8.72 11.48
C GLY A 90 -10.98 -8.57 10.57
N LEU A 91 -11.91 -9.52 10.66
CA LEU A 91 -13.17 -9.51 9.92
C LEU A 91 -14.14 -8.43 10.43
N ASN A 92 -14.02 -8.02 11.69
CA ASN A 92 -14.95 -7.10 12.33
C ASN A 92 -14.21 -6.03 13.15
N GLY A 93 -14.86 -4.86 13.27
CA GLY A 93 -14.50 -3.80 14.20
C GLY A 93 -13.48 -2.80 13.71
N THR A 94 -12.81 -2.14 14.65
CA THR A 94 -11.96 -0.99 14.39
C THR A 94 -10.58 -1.13 15.02
N ALA A 95 -9.67 -0.28 14.59
CA ALA A 95 -8.47 0.01 15.34
C ALA A 95 -8.83 0.60 16.73
N GLY A 96 -8.03 0.29 17.74
CA GLY A 96 -8.20 0.78 19.10
C GLY A 96 -8.40 -0.30 20.15
N TYR A 97 -8.59 0.17 21.38
CA TYR A 97 -8.95 -0.63 22.55
C TYR A 97 -9.87 0.20 23.46
N ALA A 98 -10.72 -0.46 24.24
CA ALA A 98 -11.53 0.17 25.29
C ALA A 98 -11.90 -0.85 26.38
N ASP A 99 -12.22 -0.40 27.59
CA ASP A 99 -12.71 -1.25 28.68
C ASP A 99 -14.24 -1.47 28.65
N ALA A 100 -14.95 -0.72 27.80
CA ALA A 100 -16.39 -0.78 27.61
C ALA A 100 -16.79 -0.34 26.20
N THR A 101 -18.07 -0.45 25.88
CA THR A 101 -18.75 0.22 24.77
C THR A 101 -20.09 0.79 25.28
N GLY A 102 -20.80 1.56 24.45
CA GLY A 102 -22.16 2.01 24.78
C GLY A 102 -23.18 0.87 24.95
N GLN A 103 -22.89 -0.33 24.44
CA GLN A 103 -23.73 -1.53 24.58
C GLN A 103 -23.23 -2.49 25.67
N THR A 104 -21.93 -2.45 25.98
CA THR A 104 -21.28 -3.32 26.97
C THR A 104 -20.53 -2.45 27.96
N SER A 105 -21.19 -2.05 29.06
CA SER A 105 -20.65 -1.07 30.01
C SER A 105 -19.70 -1.65 31.05
N ASN A 106 -19.62 -2.98 31.17
CA ASN A 106 -18.80 -3.67 32.15
C ASN A 106 -17.72 -4.48 31.44
N PHE A 107 -16.46 -4.26 31.84
CA PHE A 107 -15.30 -4.94 31.25
C PHE A 107 -15.38 -6.46 31.32
N ALA A 108 -15.97 -7.03 32.38
CA ALA A 108 -16.10 -8.47 32.53
C ALA A 108 -16.97 -9.12 31.44
N ASP A 109 -17.83 -8.32 30.78
CA ASP A 109 -18.73 -8.76 29.72
C ASP A 109 -18.12 -8.55 28.32
N MET A 110 -16.93 -7.95 28.22
CA MET A 110 -16.20 -7.79 26.96
C MET A 110 -15.58 -9.14 26.53
N PRO A 111 -15.98 -9.71 25.37
CA PRO A 111 -15.57 -11.07 24.99
C PRO A 111 -14.09 -11.20 24.60
N PHE A 112 -13.45 -10.10 24.21
CA PHE A 112 -12.09 -10.06 23.67
C PHE A 112 -11.15 -9.18 24.49
N ALA A 113 -11.37 -9.12 25.81
CA ALA A 113 -10.74 -8.14 26.70
C ALA A 113 -10.96 -6.73 26.16
N MET A 114 -9.90 -5.93 25.97
CA MET A 114 -10.07 -4.55 25.51
C MET A 114 -10.16 -4.40 23.99
N SER A 115 -10.08 -5.49 23.22
CA SER A 115 -10.02 -5.40 21.77
C SER A 115 -11.35 -4.92 21.18
N LEU A 116 -11.28 -3.89 20.33
CA LEU A 116 -12.42 -3.37 19.56
C LEU A 116 -12.60 -4.06 18.20
N ALA A 117 -11.90 -5.18 17.98
CA ALA A 117 -11.95 -5.95 16.74
C ALA A 117 -12.02 -7.46 17.04
N SER A 118 -12.54 -8.22 16.09
CA SER A 118 -12.60 -9.68 16.18
C SER A 118 -12.39 -10.35 14.83
N GLY A 119 -12.36 -11.69 14.86
CA GLY A 119 -12.13 -12.53 13.68
C GLY A 119 -10.78 -12.24 13.01
N PRO A 120 -9.62 -12.45 13.67
CA PRO A 120 -8.33 -12.23 13.04
C PRO A 120 -8.20 -13.00 11.72
N VAL A 121 -7.75 -12.33 10.66
CA VAL A 121 -7.61 -12.96 9.35
C VAL A 121 -6.16 -13.36 9.12
N GLY A 122 -5.83 -14.60 9.46
CA GLY A 122 -4.47 -15.14 9.40
C GLY A 122 -3.95 -15.47 8.00
N THR A 123 -4.84 -15.69 7.03
CA THR A 123 -4.45 -15.96 5.64
C THR A 123 -4.20 -14.63 4.91
N PRO A 124 -3.00 -14.42 4.33
CA PRO A 124 -2.73 -13.25 3.52
C PRO A 124 -3.44 -13.34 2.16
N ALA A 125 -3.45 -12.23 1.43
CA ALA A 125 -3.88 -12.19 0.04
C ALA A 125 -2.91 -11.33 -0.77
N ILE A 126 -2.73 -11.67 -2.05
CA ILE A 126 -1.96 -10.87 -2.99
C ILE A 126 -2.93 -10.21 -3.96
N TYR A 127 -2.76 -8.90 -4.11
CA TYR A 127 -3.42 -8.07 -5.08
C TYR A 127 -2.49 -7.79 -6.26
N ASP A 128 -2.92 -8.15 -7.46
CA ASP A 128 -2.25 -7.88 -8.72
C ASP A 128 -2.95 -6.69 -9.43
N PRO A 129 -2.35 -5.49 -9.46
CA PRO A 129 -2.98 -4.32 -10.06
C PRO A 129 -3.18 -4.44 -11.58
N ASP A 130 -2.44 -5.34 -12.24
CA ASP A 130 -2.42 -5.53 -13.69
C ASP A 130 -3.34 -6.65 -14.16
N ALA A 131 -3.81 -7.49 -13.24
CA ALA A 131 -4.75 -8.53 -13.57
C ALA A 131 -6.09 -7.93 -14.06
N PRO A 132 -6.80 -8.63 -14.97
CA PRO A 132 -8.14 -8.24 -15.39
C PRO A 132 -9.07 -8.06 -14.18
N ALA A 133 -10.00 -7.11 -14.28
CA ALA A 133 -11.03 -6.94 -13.26
C ALA A 133 -11.78 -8.27 -13.01
N GLY A 134 -12.12 -8.52 -11.75
CA GLY A 134 -12.62 -9.78 -11.22
C GLY A 134 -11.55 -10.82 -10.86
N ASN A 135 -10.27 -10.58 -11.16
CA ASN A 135 -9.17 -11.53 -10.95
C ASN A 135 -7.96 -10.93 -10.23
N ARG A 136 -8.10 -9.74 -9.62
CA ARG A 136 -6.96 -9.04 -9.01
C ARG A 136 -6.55 -9.61 -7.66
N TRP A 137 -7.41 -10.33 -6.98
CA TRP A 137 -7.11 -10.92 -5.67
C TRP A 137 -6.87 -12.42 -5.75
N SER A 138 -5.81 -12.90 -5.08
CA SER A 138 -5.54 -14.32 -4.92
C SER A 138 -4.94 -14.64 -3.56
N ARG A 139 -5.26 -15.83 -3.05
CA ARG A 139 -4.62 -16.46 -1.88
C ARG A 139 -4.06 -17.84 -2.17
N ALA A 140 -4.01 -18.20 -3.45
CA ALA A 140 -3.56 -19.52 -3.87
C ALA A 140 -2.11 -19.76 -3.42
N GLY A 141 -1.88 -20.90 -2.76
CA GLY A 141 -0.55 -21.28 -2.28
C GLY A 141 -0.03 -20.46 -1.09
N LEU A 142 -0.88 -19.72 -0.39
CA LEU A 142 -0.49 -18.94 0.79
C LEU A 142 -0.94 -19.64 2.09
N ASP A 143 -0.01 -19.75 3.04
CA ASP A 143 -0.27 -20.32 4.36
C ASP A 143 -1.00 -19.35 5.30
N THR A 144 -1.66 -19.91 6.31
CA THR A 144 -2.37 -19.15 7.34
C THR A 144 -1.53 -19.06 8.61
N SER A 145 -1.33 -17.85 9.12
CA SER A 145 -0.75 -17.66 10.45
C SER A 145 -1.80 -17.90 11.53
N ASN A 146 -1.38 -18.53 12.63
CA ASN A 146 -2.19 -18.69 13.84
C ASN A 146 -1.98 -17.57 14.86
N ILE A 147 -1.21 -16.52 14.53
CA ILE A 147 -0.98 -15.37 15.40
C ILE A 147 -1.97 -14.25 15.04
N PRO A 148 -2.82 -13.80 15.98
CA PRO A 148 -3.73 -12.70 15.72
C PRO A 148 -2.95 -11.38 15.58
N ARG A 149 -2.89 -10.85 14.35
CA ARG A 149 -2.26 -9.56 14.04
C ARG A 149 -3.31 -8.45 13.94
N LEU A 150 -3.88 -8.05 15.07
CA LEU A 150 -4.91 -6.99 15.17
C LEU A 150 -4.29 -5.61 15.42
N TYR A 151 -4.89 -4.78 16.27
CA TYR A 151 -4.40 -3.44 16.60
C TYR A 151 -2.96 -3.49 17.15
N HIS A 152 -2.17 -2.47 16.78
CA HIS A 152 -0.71 -2.42 16.99
C HIS A 152 0.10 -3.55 16.30
N SER A 153 -0.44 -4.23 15.27
CA SER A 153 0.38 -5.02 14.36
C SER A 153 1.10 -4.13 13.32
N THR A 154 2.16 -4.66 12.74
CA THR A 154 2.93 -3.99 11.68
C THR A 154 3.47 -5.02 10.68
N ALA A 155 3.74 -4.57 9.47
CA ALA A 155 4.48 -5.33 8.46
C ALA A 155 5.41 -4.43 7.64
N LEU A 156 6.50 -5.00 7.11
CA LEU A 156 7.51 -4.25 6.35
C LEU A 156 8.24 -5.17 5.35
N LEU A 157 8.49 -4.67 4.14
CA LEU A 157 9.35 -5.34 3.16
C LEU A 157 10.81 -5.32 3.63
N LEU A 158 11.47 -6.47 3.63
CA LEU A 158 12.88 -6.63 3.98
C LEU A 158 13.80 -6.59 2.75
N PRO A 159 15.11 -6.32 2.93
CA PRO A 159 16.07 -6.25 1.84
C PRO A 159 16.23 -7.57 1.07
N ASP A 160 15.93 -8.71 1.67
CA ASP A 160 15.95 -10.01 0.98
C ASP A 160 14.66 -10.29 0.18
N ALA A 161 13.76 -9.30 0.08
CA ALA A 161 12.42 -9.37 -0.49
C ALA A 161 11.38 -10.16 0.35
N SER A 162 11.72 -10.68 1.52
CA SER A 162 10.69 -11.22 2.43
C SER A 162 9.91 -10.10 3.13
N VAL A 163 8.85 -10.43 3.87
CA VAL A 163 8.06 -9.45 4.61
C VAL A 163 8.09 -9.79 6.09
N LEU A 164 8.62 -8.87 6.92
CA LEU A 164 8.53 -8.94 8.37
C LEU A 164 7.11 -8.62 8.80
N ILE A 165 6.54 -9.42 9.70
CA ILE A 165 5.24 -9.18 10.33
C ILE A 165 5.43 -9.29 11.84
N ALA A 166 5.02 -8.26 12.59
CA ALA A 166 5.28 -8.19 14.02
C ALA A 166 4.12 -7.54 14.80
N GLY A 167 4.22 -7.67 16.12
CA GLY A 167 3.23 -7.19 17.08
C GLY A 167 1.92 -7.97 17.06
N SER A 168 1.16 -7.88 18.13
CA SER A 168 0.00 -7.00 18.17
C SER A 168 -0.29 -6.78 19.65
N ASN A 169 -0.97 -5.68 19.98
CA ASN A 169 -1.44 -5.45 21.33
C ASN A 169 -2.74 -4.65 21.28
N PRO A 170 -3.90 -5.32 21.20
CA PRO A 170 -5.20 -4.65 21.25
C PRO A 170 -5.64 -4.34 22.69
N ASN A 171 -4.70 -4.06 23.60
CA ASN A 171 -4.94 -3.75 25.01
C ASN A 171 -4.15 -2.48 25.42
N VAL A 172 -4.59 -1.83 26.50
CA VAL A 172 -3.93 -0.60 27.00
C VAL A 172 -2.47 -0.81 27.37
N ASP A 173 -2.18 -1.93 28.03
CA ASP A 173 -0.85 -2.34 28.49
C ASP A 173 -0.52 -3.75 28.00
N VAL A 174 0.66 -4.25 28.38
CA VAL A 174 1.04 -5.64 28.14
C VAL A 174 0.08 -6.57 28.86
N ASN A 175 -0.60 -7.43 28.10
CA ASN A 175 -1.49 -8.45 28.62
C ASN A 175 -1.27 -9.77 27.89
N LEU A 176 -0.59 -10.72 28.56
CA LEU A 176 -0.25 -12.03 28.00
C LEU A 176 -1.35 -13.08 28.19
N THR A 177 -2.44 -12.74 28.88
CA THR A 177 -3.52 -13.68 29.23
C THR A 177 -4.87 -13.30 28.60
N ALA A 178 -4.97 -12.14 27.95
CA ALA A 178 -6.14 -11.73 27.18
C ALA A 178 -6.45 -12.70 26.04
N HIS A 179 -7.69 -12.68 25.55
CA HIS A 179 -8.12 -13.48 24.41
C HIS A 179 -7.25 -13.23 23.16
N PHE A 180 -6.96 -11.96 22.88
CA PHE A 180 -5.92 -11.55 21.94
C PHE A 180 -4.74 -10.99 22.73
N PRO A 181 -3.75 -11.83 23.09
CA PRO A 181 -2.67 -11.43 23.97
C PRO A 181 -1.66 -10.52 23.26
N THR A 182 -0.98 -9.68 24.02
CA THR A 182 0.24 -9.01 23.57
C THR A 182 1.24 -10.04 23.09
N THR A 183 1.74 -9.90 21.87
CA THR A 183 2.73 -10.83 21.32
C THR A 183 4.04 -10.13 20.94
N TYR A 184 5.14 -10.69 21.42
CA TYR A 184 6.51 -10.33 21.04
C TYR A 184 7.04 -11.16 19.87
N LYS A 185 6.22 -12.07 19.33
CA LYS A 185 6.63 -12.93 18.20
C LYS A 185 6.61 -12.11 16.92
N ALA A 186 7.68 -12.22 16.14
CA ALA A 186 7.72 -11.79 14.75
C ALA A 186 7.65 -13.02 13.84
N GLU A 187 7.06 -12.84 12.66
CA GLU A 187 7.01 -13.82 11.57
C GLU A 187 7.65 -13.20 10.33
N ILE A 188 8.24 -14.05 9.50
CA ILE A 188 8.68 -13.67 8.16
C ILE A 188 7.75 -14.37 7.18
N PHE A 189 7.07 -13.60 6.36
CA PHE A 189 6.32 -14.11 5.22
C PHE A 189 7.25 -14.17 4.01
N TYR A 190 7.29 -15.34 3.36
CA TYR A 190 8.01 -15.56 2.11
C TYR A 190 7.02 -15.57 0.95
N PRO A 191 6.96 -14.50 0.12
CA PRO A 191 6.06 -14.47 -1.02
C PRO A 191 6.35 -15.60 -2.04
N PRO A 192 5.39 -15.95 -2.94
CA PRO A 192 5.51 -17.11 -3.82
C PRO A 192 6.79 -17.21 -4.66
N TYR A 193 7.44 -16.09 -4.98
CA TYR A 193 8.71 -16.10 -5.70
C TYR A 193 9.88 -16.71 -4.92
N PHE A 194 9.76 -16.93 -3.60
CA PHE A 194 10.75 -17.68 -2.83
C PHE A 194 10.75 -19.18 -3.14
N ALA A 195 9.75 -19.70 -3.85
CA ALA A 195 9.76 -21.06 -4.37
C ALA A 195 10.75 -21.25 -5.53
N ALA A 196 11.26 -20.16 -6.13
CA ALA A 196 12.25 -20.24 -7.18
C ALA A 196 13.59 -20.77 -6.63
N THR A 197 14.18 -21.73 -7.33
CA THR A 197 15.50 -22.29 -6.97
C THR A 197 16.66 -21.34 -7.28
N THR A 198 16.45 -20.40 -8.21
CA THR A 198 17.43 -19.42 -8.64
C THR A 198 16.87 -18.02 -8.43
N ARG A 199 17.65 -17.15 -7.77
CA ARG A 199 17.37 -15.72 -7.66
C ARG A 199 18.37 -14.90 -8.47
N PRO A 200 17.94 -13.80 -9.11
CA PRO A 200 18.86 -12.92 -9.82
C PRO A 200 19.92 -12.32 -8.88
N VAL A 201 21.17 -12.36 -9.33
CA VAL A 201 22.31 -11.69 -8.68
C VAL A 201 22.86 -10.63 -9.64
N PRO A 202 22.25 -9.43 -9.67
CA PRO A 202 22.69 -8.35 -10.54
C PRO A 202 23.98 -7.69 -10.02
N SER A 203 24.75 -7.09 -10.92
CA SER A 203 25.89 -6.21 -10.60
C SER A 203 25.82 -4.92 -11.42
N GLY A 204 26.54 -3.88 -10.99
CA GLY A 204 26.55 -2.57 -11.68
C GLY A 204 25.50 -1.56 -11.20
N ILE A 205 24.70 -1.90 -10.19
CA ILE A 205 23.78 -0.95 -9.57
C ILE A 205 24.60 0.12 -8.82
N PRO A 206 24.41 1.42 -9.14
CA PRO A 206 25.15 2.50 -8.49
C PRO A 206 24.70 2.69 -7.04
N SER A 207 25.55 3.33 -6.22
CA SER A 207 25.17 3.71 -4.84
C SER A 207 24.17 4.87 -4.78
N THR A 208 24.01 5.61 -5.88
CA THR A 208 23.09 6.74 -5.99
C THR A 208 22.23 6.66 -7.25
N ILE A 209 20.97 7.09 -7.13
CA ILE A 209 20.05 7.23 -8.26
C ILE A 209 19.65 8.70 -8.36
N SER A 210 19.95 9.37 -9.47
CA SER A 210 19.60 10.77 -9.70
C SER A 210 18.19 10.92 -10.25
N TYR A 211 17.71 12.17 -10.35
CA TYR A 211 16.48 12.52 -11.07
C TYR A 211 16.84 12.95 -12.50
N GLY A 212 16.66 12.04 -13.45
CA GLY A 212 17.14 12.14 -14.82
C GLY A 212 18.67 12.07 -14.93
N GLY A 213 19.19 12.30 -16.14
CA GLY A 213 20.60 12.12 -16.49
C GLY A 213 20.89 10.81 -17.22
N ASP A 214 22.19 10.50 -17.31
CA ASP A 214 22.69 9.36 -18.07
C ASP A 214 22.28 8.03 -17.44
N PRO A 215 21.96 7.01 -18.27
CA PRO A 215 21.63 5.69 -17.79
C PRO A 215 22.86 4.99 -17.21
N PHE A 216 22.62 3.88 -16.53
CA PHE A 216 23.64 2.97 -16.04
C PHE A 216 23.34 1.55 -16.48
N ASP A 217 24.39 0.73 -16.57
CA ASP A 217 24.25 -0.66 -16.98
C ASP A 217 24.22 -1.59 -15.78
N VAL A 218 23.30 -2.55 -15.79
CA VAL A 218 23.20 -3.63 -14.80
C VAL A 218 23.43 -4.96 -15.50
N THR A 219 24.38 -5.74 -15.03
CA THR A 219 24.66 -7.07 -15.59
C THR A 219 23.95 -8.15 -14.79
N ILE A 220 23.26 -9.05 -15.50
CA ILE A 220 22.67 -10.28 -14.96
C ILE A 220 23.44 -11.46 -15.58
N PRO A 221 24.27 -12.18 -14.80
CA PRO A 221 24.97 -13.35 -15.27
C PRO A 221 24.02 -14.44 -15.78
N ALA A 222 24.47 -15.27 -16.74
CA ALA A 222 23.68 -16.41 -17.21
C ALA A 222 23.25 -17.37 -16.09
N ALA A 223 24.08 -17.51 -15.05
CA ALA A 223 23.79 -18.34 -13.87
C ALA A 223 22.75 -17.73 -12.91
N SER A 224 22.33 -16.47 -13.13
CA SER A 224 21.39 -15.74 -12.28
C SER A 224 19.95 -15.81 -12.77
N TYR A 225 19.67 -16.56 -13.84
CA TYR A 225 18.31 -16.76 -14.35
C TYR A 225 18.19 -18.09 -15.11
N SER A 226 16.95 -18.55 -15.26
CA SER A 226 16.62 -19.78 -15.97
C SER A 226 15.84 -19.47 -17.25
N GLY A 227 15.88 -20.40 -18.21
CA GLY A 227 15.11 -20.29 -19.47
C GLY A 227 15.83 -19.52 -20.57
N LYS A 228 15.10 -19.11 -21.61
CA LYS A 228 15.67 -18.42 -22.77
C LYS A 228 16.08 -17.00 -22.42
N GLY A 229 17.28 -16.59 -22.85
CA GLY A 229 17.86 -15.28 -22.51
C GLY A 229 16.99 -14.11 -22.96
N ASN A 230 16.46 -14.15 -24.19
CA ASN A 230 15.59 -13.08 -24.69
C ASN A 230 14.29 -12.95 -23.91
N ASP A 231 13.68 -14.08 -23.50
CA ASP A 231 12.43 -14.08 -22.75
C ASP A 231 12.67 -13.55 -21.32
N ALA A 232 13.76 -14.00 -20.69
CA ALA A 232 14.18 -13.50 -19.38
C ALA A 232 14.48 -12.00 -19.42
N ALA A 233 15.23 -11.53 -20.41
CA ALA A 233 15.56 -10.12 -20.58
C ALA A 233 14.30 -9.26 -20.82
N ALA A 234 13.40 -9.72 -21.69
CA ALA A 234 12.13 -9.03 -21.97
C ALA A 234 11.20 -8.96 -20.77
N ASN A 235 11.30 -9.91 -19.84
CA ASN A 235 10.51 -9.98 -18.62
C ASN A 235 11.34 -9.60 -17.38
N THR A 236 12.31 -8.71 -17.57
CA THR A 236 13.10 -8.13 -16.49
C THR A 236 12.63 -6.70 -16.18
N THR A 237 12.50 -6.39 -14.90
CA THR A 237 12.19 -5.04 -14.43
C THR A 237 13.13 -4.62 -13.31
N VAL A 238 13.35 -3.30 -13.19
CA VAL A 238 14.17 -2.71 -12.12
C VAL A 238 13.26 -1.88 -11.23
N ALA A 239 13.06 -2.33 -10.00
CA ALA A 239 12.16 -1.71 -9.03
C ALA A 239 12.96 -0.93 -7.98
N LEU A 240 12.73 0.38 -7.90
CA LEU A 240 13.19 1.26 -6.84
C LEU A 240 12.10 1.34 -5.76
N ILE A 241 12.39 0.83 -4.56
CA ILE A 241 11.41 0.69 -3.49
C ILE A 241 11.91 1.33 -2.21
N ARG A 242 11.04 2.15 -1.61
CA ARG A 242 11.16 2.56 -0.22
C ARG A 242 10.17 1.72 0.58
N PRO A 243 10.61 0.86 1.50
CA PRO A 243 9.72 0.08 2.36
C PRO A 243 8.85 0.95 3.27
N GLY A 244 9.35 2.13 3.65
CA GLY A 244 8.66 3.06 4.54
C GLY A 244 8.80 2.68 6.01
N TRP A 245 7.88 3.15 6.83
CA TRP A 245 7.70 2.73 8.22
C TRP A 245 6.20 2.60 8.51
N THR A 246 5.83 1.67 9.39
CA THR A 246 4.42 1.32 9.58
C THR A 246 4.04 1.29 11.05
N THR A 247 2.91 1.93 11.37
CA THR A 247 2.23 1.84 12.66
C THR A 247 0.72 1.99 12.46
N HIS A 248 -0.09 1.36 13.31
CA HIS A 248 -1.56 1.52 13.30
C HIS A 248 -2.21 1.27 11.92
N ALA A 249 -1.76 0.23 11.22
CA ALA A 249 -2.16 -0.12 9.84
C ALA A 249 -1.86 0.95 8.77
N LEU A 250 -1.12 2.01 9.11
CA LEU A 250 -0.69 3.06 8.19
C LEU A 250 0.78 2.85 7.82
N SER A 251 1.05 2.70 6.53
CA SER A 251 2.41 2.63 5.99
C SER A 251 2.81 3.99 5.41
N TYR A 252 3.71 4.66 6.12
CA TYR A 252 4.22 5.97 5.76
C TYR A 252 5.46 5.85 4.89
N GLY A 253 5.56 6.69 3.87
CA GLY A 253 6.73 6.74 2.99
C GLY A 253 6.91 5.52 2.07
N GLN A 254 6.11 4.45 2.21
CA GLN A 254 6.17 3.30 1.31
C GLN A 254 5.93 3.75 -0.13
N ARG A 255 6.85 3.42 -1.03
CA ARG A 255 6.76 3.81 -2.43
C ARG A 255 7.47 2.84 -3.36
N TYR A 256 6.89 2.63 -4.53
CA TYR A 256 7.43 1.82 -5.60
C TYR A 256 7.53 2.66 -6.87
N LEU A 257 8.70 2.65 -7.51
CA LEU A 257 8.91 3.21 -8.82
C LEU A 257 9.70 2.22 -9.68
N GLN A 258 9.18 1.85 -10.84
CA GLN A 258 9.93 1.07 -11.81
C GLN A 258 10.82 2.00 -12.65
N LEU A 259 12.13 1.74 -12.68
CA LEU A 259 13.03 2.44 -13.59
C LEU A 259 12.84 1.90 -15.01
N ASN A 260 12.86 2.79 -16.00
CA ASN A 260 12.80 2.38 -17.39
C ASN A 260 14.07 1.59 -17.73
N ASN A 261 13.94 0.53 -18.52
CA ASN A 261 15.09 -0.24 -18.95
C ASN A 261 14.90 -0.86 -20.34
N THR A 262 16.00 -1.00 -21.05
CA THR A 262 16.14 -1.84 -22.24
C THR A 262 17.25 -2.86 -21.98
N TYR A 263 17.48 -3.79 -22.91
CA TYR A 263 18.44 -4.87 -22.67
C TYR A 263 19.27 -5.23 -23.90
N THR A 264 20.46 -5.76 -23.65
CA THR A 264 21.29 -6.48 -24.60
C THR A 264 21.55 -7.88 -24.08
N VAL A 265 21.22 -8.90 -24.86
CA VAL A 265 21.57 -10.29 -24.55
C VAL A 265 22.91 -10.63 -25.21
N ASN A 266 23.90 -10.96 -24.37
CA ASN A 266 25.29 -11.14 -24.79
C ASN A 266 25.56 -12.57 -25.28
N SER A 267 26.69 -12.75 -25.98
CA SER A 267 27.13 -14.04 -26.52
C SER A 267 27.41 -15.10 -25.46
N ASP A 268 27.75 -14.70 -24.24
CA ASP A 268 27.91 -15.57 -23.07
C ASP A 268 26.60 -15.84 -22.32
N SER A 269 25.46 -15.43 -22.89
CA SER A 269 24.12 -15.49 -22.30
C SER A 269 23.92 -14.62 -21.05
N SER A 270 24.85 -13.73 -20.70
CA SER A 270 24.54 -12.67 -19.74
C SER A 270 23.56 -11.65 -20.35
N ILE A 271 22.83 -10.94 -19.50
CA ILE A 271 21.94 -9.84 -19.91
C ILE A 271 22.51 -8.55 -19.36
N THR A 272 22.76 -7.57 -20.23
CA THR A 272 23.04 -6.20 -19.83
C THR A 272 21.74 -5.41 -19.91
N LEU A 273 21.22 -4.93 -18.78
CA LEU A 273 20.14 -3.96 -18.74
C LEU A 273 20.72 -2.56 -18.84
N HIS A 274 20.18 -1.74 -19.74
CA HIS A 274 20.43 -0.32 -19.79
C HIS A 274 19.31 0.39 -19.02
N VAL A 275 19.61 0.90 -17.83
CA VAL A 275 18.62 1.36 -16.87
C VAL A 275 18.64 2.89 -16.78
N SER A 276 17.47 3.52 -16.86
CA SER A 276 17.35 4.95 -16.67
C SER A 276 17.56 5.32 -15.20
N GLN A 277 17.94 6.57 -14.96
CA GLN A 277 17.76 7.20 -13.64
C GLN A 277 16.27 7.31 -13.29
N ALA A 278 15.94 7.73 -12.06
CA ALA A 278 14.56 8.06 -11.72
C ALA A 278 14.05 9.18 -12.64
N PRO A 279 12.73 9.31 -12.90
CA PRO A 279 12.19 10.43 -13.67
C PRO A 279 12.68 11.77 -13.13
N PRO A 280 12.79 12.82 -13.97
CA PRO A 280 13.27 14.15 -13.57
C PRO A 280 12.25 14.94 -12.73
N ASN A 281 11.66 14.28 -11.74
CA ASN A 281 10.66 14.80 -10.83
C ASN A 281 10.79 14.09 -9.47
N SER A 282 11.36 14.78 -8.48
CA SER A 282 11.57 14.27 -7.13
C SER A 282 10.29 14.09 -6.31
N ASN A 283 9.15 14.61 -6.77
CA ASN A 283 7.86 14.40 -6.11
C ASN A 283 7.30 12.98 -6.37
N LEU A 284 7.70 12.36 -7.49
CA LEU A 284 7.30 10.99 -7.81
C LEU A 284 7.94 10.01 -6.83
N PHE A 285 9.21 10.20 -6.49
CA PHE A 285 9.91 9.39 -5.50
C PHE A 285 10.84 10.30 -4.71
N GLN A 286 10.52 10.57 -3.44
CA GLN A 286 11.24 11.55 -2.62
C GLN A 286 12.71 11.14 -2.42
N PRO A 287 13.64 12.09 -2.17
CA PRO A 287 15.05 11.76 -1.92
C PRO A 287 15.25 10.98 -0.61
N GLY A 288 16.36 10.26 -0.52
CA GLY A 288 16.75 9.47 0.65
C GLY A 288 16.92 7.98 0.36
N PRO A 289 17.09 7.15 1.41
CA PRO A 289 17.41 5.74 1.25
C PRO A 289 16.26 4.96 0.59
N ALA A 290 16.65 3.99 -0.22
CA ALA A 290 15.78 3.05 -0.91
C ALA A 290 16.55 1.76 -1.25
N PHE A 291 15.82 0.77 -1.75
CA PHE A 291 16.39 -0.45 -2.33
C PHE A 291 16.09 -0.52 -3.82
N VAL A 292 17.07 -0.97 -4.60
CA VAL A 292 16.87 -1.40 -5.98
C VAL A 292 16.77 -2.92 -6.01
N PHE A 293 15.70 -3.44 -6.59
CA PHE A 293 15.52 -4.86 -6.87
C PHE A 293 15.51 -5.08 -8.38
N VAL A 294 16.21 -6.10 -8.85
CA VAL A 294 16.09 -6.59 -10.23
C VAL A 294 15.20 -7.82 -10.21
N VAL A 295 14.10 -7.76 -10.96
CA VAL A 295 13.09 -8.81 -10.99
C VAL A 295 13.11 -9.46 -12.37
N VAL A 296 13.54 -10.71 -12.44
CA VAL A 296 13.59 -11.50 -13.69
C VAL A 296 12.51 -12.56 -13.61
N ASN A 297 11.58 -12.60 -14.56
CA ASN A 297 10.50 -13.59 -14.58
C ASN A 297 9.70 -13.67 -13.27
N GLY A 298 9.46 -12.53 -12.62
CA GLY A 298 8.75 -12.45 -11.35
C GLY A 298 9.56 -12.84 -10.11
N VAL A 299 10.85 -13.19 -10.25
CA VAL A 299 11.74 -13.52 -9.14
C VAL A 299 12.67 -12.34 -8.83
N PRO A 300 12.61 -11.73 -7.63
CA PRO A 300 13.46 -10.62 -7.26
C PRO A 300 14.84 -11.04 -6.77
N SER A 301 15.85 -10.23 -7.08
CA SER A 301 17.15 -10.22 -6.41
C SER A 301 17.01 -9.86 -4.92
N ASN A 302 18.11 -9.92 -4.17
CA ASN A 302 18.21 -9.11 -2.96
C ASN A 302 18.24 -7.62 -3.34
N GLY A 303 17.76 -6.76 -2.46
CA GLY A 303 17.74 -5.33 -2.62
C GLY A 303 19.14 -4.74 -2.44
N THR A 304 19.59 -3.95 -3.41
CA THR A 304 20.79 -3.12 -3.29
C THR A 304 20.41 -1.78 -2.67
N ALA A 305 21.01 -1.44 -1.53
CA ALA A 305 20.78 -0.15 -0.90
C ALA A 305 21.35 0.99 -1.76
N VAL A 306 20.53 2.02 -1.97
CA VAL A 306 20.91 3.22 -2.72
C VAL A 306 20.41 4.48 -2.02
N ILE A 307 21.03 5.61 -2.34
CA ILE A 307 20.51 6.93 -2.01
C ILE A 307 19.87 7.54 -3.26
N VAL A 308 18.59 7.90 -3.18
CA VAL A 308 17.90 8.61 -4.25
C VAL A 308 18.11 10.11 -4.08
N GLY A 309 18.53 10.79 -5.14
CA GLY A 309 18.88 12.20 -5.14
C GLY A 309 20.30 12.45 -4.65
N SER A 310 20.54 13.68 -4.18
CA SER A 310 21.86 14.17 -3.76
C SER A 310 22.33 13.67 -2.39
N GLY A 311 21.44 13.02 -1.61
CA GLY A 311 21.68 12.68 -0.21
C GLY A 311 21.52 13.84 0.76
N ASN A 312 21.32 15.07 0.27
CA ASN A 312 21.10 16.25 1.10
C ASN A 312 19.61 16.60 1.19
N LEU A 313 19.23 17.21 2.31
CA LEU A 313 17.91 17.82 2.47
C LEU A 313 17.74 19.03 1.53
N GLY A 314 16.52 19.24 1.07
CA GLY A 314 16.15 20.39 0.22
C GLY A 314 15.93 20.02 -1.24
N SER A 315 15.99 21.03 -2.11
CA SER A 315 15.73 20.87 -3.55
C SER A 315 16.74 19.93 -4.18
N GLN A 316 16.24 19.02 -5.02
CA GLN A 316 17.07 18.00 -5.66
C GLN A 316 17.42 18.42 -7.08
N PRO A 317 18.67 18.25 -7.53
CA PRO A 317 19.03 18.52 -8.91
C PRO A 317 18.29 17.55 -9.84
N THR A 318 17.73 18.09 -10.91
CA THR A 318 17.13 17.33 -12.01
C THR A 318 17.93 17.55 -13.28
N LYS A 319 17.96 16.54 -14.13
CA LYS A 319 18.53 16.59 -15.49
C LYS A 319 17.52 16.00 -16.46
N ASP A 320 17.63 16.30 -17.75
CA ASP A 320 16.80 15.63 -18.75
C ASP A 320 17.08 14.12 -18.76
N ALA A 321 16.03 13.33 -19.02
CA ALA A 321 16.18 11.88 -19.15
C ALA A 321 16.85 11.55 -20.49
N THR A 322 17.91 10.74 -20.46
CA THR A 322 18.58 10.27 -21.67
C THR A 322 17.84 9.07 -22.28
N ALA A 323 17.76 9.03 -23.62
CA ALA A 323 17.17 7.90 -24.32
C ALA A 323 18.02 6.63 -24.15
N LEU A 324 17.37 5.51 -23.85
CA LEU A 324 18.02 4.22 -23.73
C LEU A 324 18.31 3.62 -25.12
N PRO A 325 19.40 2.85 -25.28
CA PRO A 325 19.64 2.10 -26.51
C PRO A 325 18.51 1.08 -26.76
N ALA A 326 18.32 0.70 -28.02
CA ALA A 326 17.29 -0.28 -28.39
C ALA A 326 17.63 -1.68 -27.85
N ASN A 327 16.59 -2.50 -27.64
CA ASN A 327 16.78 -3.90 -27.23
C ASN A 327 17.58 -4.68 -28.28
N ALA A 328 18.57 -5.45 -27.83
CA ALA A 328 19.36 -6.36 -28.65
C ALA A 328 19.18 -7.81 -28.17
N GLN A 329 18.76 -8.69 -29.08
CA GLN A 329 18.42 -10.08 -28.80
C GLN A 329 19.47 -11.03 -29.39
N LEU A 330 19.63 -12.20 -28.76
CA LEU A 330 20.47 -13.29 -29.26
C LEU A 330 19.71 -14.62 -29.18
N ALA A 331 19.39 -15.20 -30.33
CA ALA A 331 18.52 -16.38 -30.41
C ALA A 331 19.10 -17.63 -29.71
N SER A 332 20.42 -17.75 -29.60
CA SER A 332 21.11 -18.89 -28.98
C SER A 332 21.32 -18.75 -27.47
N ALA A 333 20.96 -17.61 -26.87
CA ALA A 333 21.24 -17.35 -25.46
C ALA A 333 20.25 -18.04 -24.53
N SER A 334 20.76 -18.66 -23.46
CA SER A 334 19.96 -19.29 -22.42
C SER A 334 20.61 -19.11 -21.06
N GLY A 335 19.80 -18.86 -20.04
CA GLY A 335 20.22 -18.88 -18.65
C GLY A 335 20.72 -20.27 -18.29
N SER A 336 21.81 -20.33 -17.53
CA SER A 336 22.44 -21.58 -17.10
C SER A 336 21.96 -22.05 -15.74
N ALA A 337 21.00 -21.34 -15.13
CA ALA A 337 20.41 -21.75 -13.87
C ALA A 337 19.32 -22.82 -14.07
N ASP A 338 19.07 -23.63 -13.02
CA ASP A 338 18.16 -24.77 -13.08
C ASP A 338 16.78 -24.38 -13.62
N GLY A 339 16.14 -25.27 -14.39
CA GLY A 339 14.81 -25.02 -14.97
C GLY A 339 13.75 -24.84 -13.89
N SER A 340 13.45 -23.59 -13.50
CA SER A 340 12.36 -23.27 -12.57
C SER A 340 11.02 -23.49 -13.27
N SER A 341 10.32 -24.57 -12.93
CA SER A 341 8.93 -24.80 -13.33
C SER A 341 8.00 -23.94 -12.47
N THR A 342 7.58 -22.79 -12.98
CA THR A 342 6.34 -22.14 -12.56
C THR A 342 5.39 -22.14 -13.75
N ASP A 343 4.99 -23.33 -14.19
CA ASP A 343 3.96 -23.50 -15.20
C ASP A 343 2.73 -24.11 -14.52
N THR A 344 1.74 -23.27 -14.22
CA THR A 344 0.43 -23.70 -13.75
C THR A 344 -0.44 -24.00 -14.97
N THR A 345 -0.45 -25.24 -15.43
CA THR A 345 -1.55 -25.78 -16.26
C THR A 345 -1.97 -27.17 -15.78
N PRO A 346 -3.28 -27.51 -15.77
CA PRO A 346 -3.76 -28.78 -15.26
C PRO A 346 -3.49 -29.93 -16.23
N ASN A 347 -2.96 -31.01 -15.67
CA ASN A 347 -2.54 -32.23 -16.33
C ASN A 347 -3.69 -32.96 -17.07
N GLY A 348 -3.44 -33.36 -18.32
CA GLY A 348 -4.31 -34.22 -19.12
C GLY A 348 -3.46 -35.19 -19.96
N ASN A 349 -3.34 -36.42 -19.48
CA ASN A 349 -2.63 -37.52 -20.13
C ASN A 349 -3.22 -37.86 -21.52
N ASN A 350 -2.35 -38.14 -22.50
CA ASN A 350 -2.36 -39.38 -23.28
C ASN A 350 -1.14 -39.50 -24.23
N ASN A 351 -0.62 -40.72 -24.32
CA ASN A 351 0.53 -41.17 -25.12
C ASN A 351 0.13 -41.53 -26.56
N ASP A 352 0.95 -41.18 -27.57
CA ASP A 352 1.48 -42.10 -28.60
C ASP A 352 2.56 -41.43 -29.52
N PRO A 353 3.46 -42.17 -30.21
CA PRO A 353 4.74 -41.63 -30.70
C PRO A 353 4.90 -41.41 -32.24
N LYS A 354 5.64 -40.32 -32.58
CA LYS A 354 6.45 -40.00 -33.81
C LYS A 354 5.73 -39.81 -35.18
N PRO A 355 6.31 -39.15 -36.23
CA PRO A 355 7.65 -38.54 -36.34
C PRO A 355 7.78 -37.12 -36.99
N SER A 356 8.98 -36.55 -36.78
CA SER A 356 9.69 -35.47 -37.49
C SER A 356 9.01 -34.68 -38.61
N GLY A 357 8.90 -33.36 -38.41
CA GLY A 357 8.68 -32.38 -39.47
C GLY A 357 9.25 -31.02 -39.06
N THR A 358 10.21 -30.52 -39.84
CA THR A 358 10.81 -29.18 -39.74
C THR A 358 9.81 -28.13 -40.20
N THR A 359 9.47 -27.12 -39.39
CA THR A 359 8.92 -25.85 -39.91
C THR A 359 9.08 -24.68 -38.93
N SER A 360 9.64 -23.61 -39.50
CA SER A 360 9.69 -22.20 -39.09
C SER A 360 8.83 -21.74 -37.90
N GLY A 361 9.49 -21.23 -36.85
CA GLY A 361 8.86 -20.41 -35.81
C GLY A 361 8.64 -18.97 -36.30
N THR A 362 7.40 -18.64 -36.65
CA THR A 362 6.91 -17.26 -36.76
C THR A 362 6.39 -16.79 -35.40
N SER A 363 6.86 -15.64 -34.91
CA SER A 363 6.34 -15.03 -33.69
C SER A 363 4.91 -14.52 -33.92
N HIS A 364 3.95 -15.04 -33.14
CA HIS A 364 2.52 -14.74 -33.32
C HIS A 364 2.04 -13.48 -32.57
N THR A 365 2.91 -12.50 -32.32
CA THR A 365 2.50 -11.25 -31.65
C THR A 365 1.66 -10.35 -32.57
N GLY A 366 1.87 -10.41 -33.90
CA GLY A 366 1.10 -9.63 -34.88
C GLY A 366 -0.31 -10.15 -35.21
N ALA A 367 -0.54 -11.48 -35.08
CA ALA A 367 -1.82 -12.10 -35.45
C ALA A 367 -2.89 -11.96 -34.36
N ILE A 368 -2.50 -11.87 -33.09
CA ILE A 368 -3.42 -11.74 -31.96
C ILE A 368 -4.01 -10.32 -31.90
N VAL A 369 -3.20 -9.30 -32.19
CA VAL A 369 -3.67 -7.89 -32.20
C VAL A 369 -4.59 -7.61 -33.39
N GLY A 370 -4.33 -8.19 -34.56
CA GLY A 370 -5.20 -8.05 -35.73
C GLY A 370 -6.54 -8.76 -35.59
N GLY A 371 -6.57 -9.94 -34.97
CA GLY A 371 -7.80 -10.73 -34.75
C GLY A 371 -8.75 -10.11 -33.72
N VAL A 372 -8.21 -9.52 -32.65
CA VAL A 372 -9.02 -8.89 -31.58
C VAL A 372 -9.66 -7.58 -32.06
N VAL A 373 -8.94 -6.76 -32.83
CA VAL A 373 -9.50 -5.51 -33.39
C VAL A 373 -10.58 -5.82 -34.43
N GLY A 374 -10.39 -6.86 -35.26
CA GLY A 374 -11.41 -7.30 -36.22
C GLY A 374 -12.68 -7.85 -35.57
N ALA A 375 -12.54 -8.65 -34.50
CA ALA A 375 -13.69 -9.22 -33.77
C ALA A 375 -14.49 -8.16 -33.00
N LEU A 376 -13.83 -7.16 -32.41
CA LEU A 376 -14.50 -6.05 -31.71
C LEU A 376 -15.26 -5.12 -32.67
N ALA A 377 -14.75 -4.90 -33.88
CA ALA A 377 -15.47 -4.12 -34.90
C ALA A 377 -16.76 -4.82 -35.36
N VAL A 378 -16.73 -6.15 -35.54
CA VAL A 378 -17.91 -6.95 -35.92
C VAL A 378 -18.94 -6.99 -34.79
N LEU A 379 -18.51 -7.16 -33.54
CA LEU A 379 -19.40 -7.13 -32.38
C LEU A 379 -20.01 -5.74 -32.14
N GLY A 380 -19.26 -4.66 -32.41
CA GLY A 380 -19.78 -3.29 -32.37
C GLY A 380 -20.87 -3.03 -33.41
N LEU A 381 -20.73 -3.58 -34.63
CA LEU A 381 -21.75 -3.47 -35.67
C LEU A 381 -23.02 -4.27 -35.34
N ILE A 382 -22.87 -5.46 -34.75
CA ILE A 382 -24.02 -6.28 -34.32
C ILE A 382 -24.74 -5.64 -33.11
N GLY A 383 -23.98 -5.12 -32.14
CA GLY A 383 -24.52 -4.42 -30.97
C GLY A 383 -25.24 -3.12 -31.34
N GLY A 384 -24.66 -2.33 -32.26
CA GLY A 384 -25.29 -1.11 -32.80
C GLY A 384 -26.60 -1.40 -33.54
N GLY A 385 -26.64 -2.47 -34.33
CA GLY A 385 -27.86 -2.91 -35.02
C GLY A 385 -28.98 -3.35 -34.06
N ALA A 386 -28.63 -4.08 -32.99
CA ALA A 386 -29.58 -4.52 -31.97
C ALA A 386 -30.13 -3.36 -31.12
N ALA A 387 -29.28 -2.40 -30.75
CA ALA A 387 -29.68 -1.20 -30.01
C ALA A 387 -30.61 -0.30 -30.84
N PHE A 388 -30.33 -0.14 -32.14
CA PHE A 388 -31.20 0.61 -33.06
C PHE A 388 -32.58 -0.05 -33.24
N TRP A 389 -32.62 -1.38 -33.29
CA TRP A 389 -33.89 -2.13 -33.40
C TRP A 389 -34.72 -2.10 -32.11
N MET A 390 -34.08 -2.18 -30.94
CA MET A 390 -34.76 -2.05 -29.64
C MET A 390 -35.26 -0.62 -29.37
N ALA A 391 -34.51 0.41 -29.79
CA ALA A 391 -34.94 1.81 -29.69
C ALA A 391 -36.19 2.10 -30.54
N ARG A 392 -36.36 1.38 -31.67
CA ARG A 392 -37.53 1.52 -32.55
C ARG A 392 -38.79 0.84 -31.99
N ARG A 393 -38.64 -0.14 -31.09
CA ARG A 393 -39.74 -0.90 -30.47
C ARG A 393 -40.34 -0.27 -29.20
N LYS A 394 -39.65 0.71 -28.58
CA LYS A 394 -40.10 1.34 -27.30
C LYS A 394 -40.93 2.62 -27.43
N ARG A 395 -41.44 2.96 -28.62
CA ARG A 395 -42.45 4.01 -28.78
C ARG A 395 -43.84 3.39 -28.90
N SER A 396 -44.43 2.98 -27.79
CA SER A 396 -45.87 2.78 -27.63
C SER A 396 -46.22 2.54 -26.16
N THR A 397 -47.15 3.36 -25.63
CA THR A 397 -47.95 3.23 -24.40
C THR A 397 -47.47 3.89 -23.08
N PRO A 398 -48.42 4.45 -22.28
CA PRO A 398 -48.23 5.69 -21.50
C PRO A 398 -48.19 5.51 -19.96
N ARG A 399 -47.66 6.54 -19.30
CA ARG A 399 -47.57 6.77 -17.84
C ARG A 399 -48.94 6.89 -17.15
N VAL A 400 -49.04 6.37 -15.93
CA VAL A 400 -50.05 6.71 -14.89
C VAL A 400 -49.32 6.90 -13.53
N PRO A 401 -49.76 7.83 -12.65
CA PRO A 401 -48.91 8.51 -11.66
C PRO A 401 -49.05 8.01 -10.21
N SER A 402 -48.04 8.33 -9.38
CA SER A 402 -48.03 8.18 -7.92
C SER A 402 -48.98 9.15 -7.21
N PRO A 403 -49.54 8.79 -6.04
CA PRO A 403 -50.09 9.75 -5.09
C PRO A 403 -49.12 10.12 -3.97
N SER A 404 -49.48 11.21 -3.31
CA SER A 404 -48.67 12.20 -2.61
C SER A 404 -48.91 12.23 -1.09
N ARG A 405 -47.81 12.49 -0.32
CA ARG A 405 -47.68 13.37 0.88
C ARG A 405 -48.57 13.08 2.13
N PRO A 406 -48.44 13.83 3.25
CA PRO A 406 -47.29 13.94 4.17
C PRO A 406 -47.74 13.92 5.66
N TYR A 407 -46.82 14.00 6.63
CA TYR A 407 -47.11 14.68 7.90
C TYR A 407 -45.84 15.35 8.45
N GLU A 408 -45.88 16.68 8.52
CA GLU A 408 -45.04 17.54 9.35
C GLU A 408 -45.66 17.62 10.75
N TYR A 409 -44.83 17.83 11.78
CA TYR A 409 -45.25 18.48 13.00
C TYR A 409 -44.19 19.51 13.41
N THR A 410 -44.60 20.77 13.42
CA THR A 410 -43.92 21.89 14.06
C THR A 410 -44.63 22.21 15.36
N SER A 411 -43.89 22.54 16.41
CA SER A 411 -44.40 23.38 17.51
C SER A 411 -43.26 24.12 18.20
N THR A 412 -43.53 25.39 18.45
CA THR A 412 -42.64 26.49 18.83
C THR A 412 -42.61 26.79 20.33
N LEU A 413 -41.49 27.35 20.79
CA LEU A 413 -41.28 28.48 21.74
C LEU A 413 -41.74 28.41 23.21
N GLY A 414 -40.82 28.79 24.11
CA GLY A 414 -41.10 29.40 25.42
C GLY A 414 -39.92 29.46 26.41
N GLY A 415 -39.21 30.60 26.50
CA GLY A 415 -38.45 31.02 27.71
C GLY A 415 -39.35 31.80 28.70
N PRO A 416 -38.87 32.48 29.78
CA PRO A 416 -37.50 32.99 30.04
C PRO A 416 -36.95 32.96 31.51
N ALA A 417 -35.65 33.34 31.65
CA ALA A 417 -34.88 34.02 32.75
C ALA A 417 -34.96 33.51 34.23
N VAL A 418 -33.96 33.57 35.13
CA VAL A 418 -33.03 34.67 35.58
C VAL A 418 -31.88 34.07 36.44
N GLY A 419 -30.69 34.71 36.54
CA GLY A 419 -29.93 34.79 37.83
C GLY A 419 -28.40 34.50 37.91
N LEU A 420 -27.57 35.50 37.54
CA LEU A 420 -26.31 36.00 38.13
C LEU A 420 -25.38 35.15 39.05
N GLY A 421 -24.06 35.22 38.77
CA GLY A 421 -22.98 35.04 39.76
C GLY A 421 -21.57 35.05 39.16
N ALA A 422 -20.84 36.16 39.28
CA ALA A 422 -19.47 36.37 38.78
C ALA A 422 -18.44 36.46 39.92
N ALA A 423 -17.25 35.88 39.73
CA ALA A 423 -15.94 36.22 40.31
C ALA A 423 -14.95 35.10 39.88
N GLY A 424 -13.67 35.29 39.54
CA GLY A 424 -12.78 36.44 39.45
C GLY A 424 -11.51 35.95 38.75
N ALA A 425 -10.91 36.81 37.92
CA ALA A 425 -9.70 36.53 37.18
C ALA A 425 -8.45 36.84 38.01
N LEU A 426 -7.42 35.99 37.91
CA LEU A 426 -6.02 36.34 38.16
C LEU A 426 -5.16 35.70 37.07
N GLY A 427 -4.44 36.55 36.35
CA GLY A 427 -3.65 36.18 35.17
C GLY A 427 -2.32 35.51 35.50
N ALA A 428 -1.81 34.77 34.52
CA ALA A 428 -0.39 34.55 34.32
C ALA A 428 -0.16 34.17 32.85
N SER A 429 0.53 35.06 32.15
CA SER A 429 1.10 34.90 30.83
C SER A 429 2.10 33.74 30.77
N ARG A 430 1.93 32.82 29.82
CA ARG A 430 3.00 31.94 29.32
C ARG A 430 2.82 31.76 27.81
N GLY A 431 3.68 32.40 27.05
CA GLY A 431 4.00 31.93 25.70
C GLY A 431 4.86 30.68 25.80
N HIS A 432 4.64 29.72 24.92
CA HIS A 432 5.66 28.80 24.48
C HIS A 432 5.25 28.16 23.15
N GLU A 433 5.98 28.55 22.11
CA GLU A 433 6.25 27.73 20.94
C GLU A 433 6.92 26.42 21.39
N SER A 434 6.56 25.30 20.75
CA SER A 434 7.44 24.13 20.70
C SER A 434 7.21 23.34 19.41
N THR A 435 8.11 23.60 18.46
CA THR A 435 8.56 22.67 17.41
C THR A 435 9.28 21.47 18.05
N PRO A 436 9.11 20.23 17.56
CA PRO A 436 9.97 19.12 17.95
C PRO A 436 11.22 19.08 17.04
N ASP A 437 12.37 19.42 17.62
CA ASP A 437 13.70 19.12 17.06
C ASP A 437 14.00 17.63 17.18
N PHE A 438 14.33 16.99 16.05
CA PHE A 438 14.94 15.67 15.99
C PHE A 438 16.47 15.82 15.96
N PRO A 439 17.24 15.18 16.86
CA PRO A 439 18.70 15.16 16.73
C PRO A 439 19.14 14.16 15.64
N PRO A 440 20.16 14.48 14.82
CA PRO A 440 20.62 13.61 13.74
C PRO A 440 21.50 12.45 14.24
N MET A 441 21.34 11.29 13.59
CA MET A 441 22.20 10.11 13.76
C MET A 441 23.60 10.39 13.19
N THR A 442 24.62 10.29 14.04
CA THR A 442 26.04 10.29 13.64
C THR A 442 26.52 8.89 13.29
N GLU A 443 27.25 8.79 12.18
CA GLU A 443 27.98 7.61 11.70
C GLU A 443 28.87 6.98 12.78
N TYR A 444 28.79 5.65 12.93
CA TYR A 444 29.76 4.87 13.69
C TYR A 444 30.85 4.40 12.72
N ARG A 445 32.10 4.80 12.98
CA ARG A 445 33.31 4.33 12.32
C ARG A 445 34.09 3.48 13.33
N ASP A 446 34.37 2.24 12.96
CA ASP A 446 35.21 1.33 13.75
C ASP A 446 36.69 1.78 13.77
N ASP A 447 37.29 1.82 14.96
CA ASP A 447 38.72 1.52 15.18
C ASP A 447 38.91 0.99 16.63
N PRO A 448 39.77 -0.01 16.89
CA PRO A 448 39.73 -0.80 18.12
C PRO A 448 40.68 -0.25 19.20
N GLY A 449 40.20 -0.13 20.43
CA GLY A 449 41.04 0.25 21.57
C GLY A 449 40.39 -0.10 22.90
N HIS A 450 41.03 -0.99 23.65
CA HIS A 450 40.66 -1.42 25.00
C HIS A 450 40.43 -0.25 25.97
N GLY A 451 39.33 -0.31 26.73
CA GLY A 451 39.06 0.60 27.85
C GLY A 451 37.86 0.17 28.68
N GLN A 452 38.14 -0.21 29.92
CA GLN A 452 37.27 -0.56 31.06
C GLN A 452 35.89 0.14 31.10
N TYR A 453 34.83 -0.67 31.30
CA TYR A 453 33.45 -0.21 31.56
C TYR A 453 33.26 0.15 33.04
N ASP A 454 32.80 1.37 33.31
CA ASP A 454 32.13 1.78 34.55
C ASP A 454 30.70 2.27 34.20
N PRO A 455 29.63 1.78 34.85
CA PRO A 455 28.27 2.18 34.51
C PRO A 455 27.87 3.50 35.21
N PRO A 456 27.20 4.45 34.52
CA PRO A 456 26.70 5.66 35.16
C PRO A 456 25.42 5.41 35.97
N GLN A 457 25.34 6.12 37.10
CA GLN A 457 24.32 6.04 38.13
C GLN A 457 22.90 6.35 37.63
N MET A 458 21.94 5.50 38.01
CA MET A 458 20.50 5.77 37.91
C MET A 458 20.11 6.93 38.84
N GLY A 459 19.62 8.02 38.27
CA GLY A 459 18.87 9.05 38.99
C GLY A 459 17.50 8.51 39.41
N ARG A 460 17.22 8.53 40.71
CA ARG A 460 15.92 8.21 41.32
C ARG A 460 14.85 9.16 40.79
N PHE A 461 13.78 8.62 40.18
CA PHE A 461 12.52 9.36 40.02
C PHE A 461 11.62 9.07 41.21
N ASP A 462 11.31 10.15 41.93
CA ASP A 462 10.46 10.18 43.10
C ASP A 462 8.98 10.13 42.67
N SER A 463 8.19 9.32 43.38
CA SER A 463 6.77 9.12 43.14
C SER A 463 5.97 10.32 43.63
N SER A 464 5.33 11.05 42.71
CA SER A 464 4.21 11.92 43.08
C SER A 464 3.05 11.77 42.08
N SER A 465 1.92 11.35 42.63
CA SER A 465 0.61 11.25 42.02
C SER A 465 0.18 12.56 41.35
N ARG A 466 -0.17 12.51 40.05
CA ARG A 466 -0.97 13.55 39.40
C ARG A 466 -2.29 12.97 38.93
N ALA A 467 -3.35 13.46 39.59
CA ALA A 467 -4.74 13.25 39.23
C ALA A 467 -5.05 13.86 37.85
N SER A 468 -6.01 13.23 37.16
CA SER A 468 -6.53 13.66 35.86
C SER A 468 -7.16 15.05 35.94
N ALA A 469 -6.82 15.93 35.00
CA ALA A 469 -7.60 17.11 34.69
C ALA A 469 -8.07 17.02 33.23
N THR A 470 -9.37 16.91 33.07
CA THR A 470 -10.13 17.03 31.82
C THR A 470 -9.90 18.42 31.21
N GLY A 471 -9.32 18.48 30.01
CA GLY A 471 -9.23 19.68 29.20
C GLY A 471 -9.85 19.41 27.82
N ALA A 472 -10.93 20.11 27.50
CA ALA A 472 -11.59 20.05 26.20
C ALA A 472 -10.64 20.56 25.11
N SER A 473 -10.41 19.76 24.07
CA SER A 473 -9.69 20.18 22.86
C SER A 473 -10.63 21.02 21.99
N GLU A 474 -10.29 22.30 21.80
CA GLU A 474 -10.91 23.12 20.76
C GLU A 474 -10.60 22.54 19.38
N GLN A 475 -11.62 22.48 18.51
CA GLN A 475 -11.56 21.91 17.17
C GLN A 475 -10.57 22.69 16.29
N PHE A 476 -9.51 22.02 15.86
CA PHE A 476 -8.62 22.49 14.80
C PHE A 476 -9.00 21.78 13.50
N ASP A 477 -9.48 22.53 12.50
CA ASP A 477 -9.71 22.04 11.15
C ASP A 477 -8.53 22.43 10.24
N PRO A 478 -7.69 21.47 9.82
CA PRO A 478 -6.53 21.73 8.97
C PRO A 478 -6.87 22.08 7.51
N TYR A 479 -8.15 22.15 7.12
CA TYR A 479 -8.58 22.40 5.75
C TYR A 479 -9.37 23.70 5.53
N SER A 480 -9.52 24.55 6.55
CA SER A 480 -10.17 25.85 6.33
C SER A 480 -9.25 26.84 5.58
N SER A 481 -9.73 27.36 4.45
CA SER A 481 -8.99 28.27 3.57
C SER A 481 -9.26 29.77 3.85
N GLU A 482 -9.79 30.11 5.02
CA GLU A 482 -10.18 31.48 5.38
C GLU A 482 -9.48 31.92 6.68
N PRO A 483 -8.67 32.99 6.68
CA PRO A 483 -8.13 33.54 7.92
C PRO A 483 -9.25 34.25 8.71
N MET A 484 -9.41 33.90 9.99
CA MET A 484 -10.31 34.61 10.90
C MET A 484 -9.98 36.11 10.91
N ARG A 485 -10.90 36.93 10.37
CA ARG A 485 -10.87 38.39 10.50
C ARG A 485 -11.19 38.78 11.94
N THR A 486 -10.19 39.31 12.66
CA THR A 486 -10.42 40.07 13.88
C THR A 486 -11.04 41.43 13.52
N SER A 487 -12.35 41.59 13.71
CA SER A 487 -13.00 42.91 13.60
C SER A 487 -12.87 43.67 14.93
N GLY A 488 -12.03 44.71 14.94
CA GLY A 488 -11.96 45.67 16.04
C GLY A 488 -12.86 46.90 15.83
N GLY A 489 -13.60 47.25 16.88
CA GLY A 489 -13.97 48.63 17.29
C GLY A 489 -15.31 49.23 16.80
N PRO A 490 -15.83 50.31 17.44
CA PRO A 490 -15.36 51.04 18.63
C PRO A 490 -16.40 51.15 19.79
N GLY A 491 -15.95 51.58 20.98
CA GLY A 491 -16.75 51.67 22.19
C GLY A 491 -17.59 52.94 22.36
N HIS A 492 -18.35 53.01 23.45
CA HIS A 492 -18.74 54.25 24.15
C HIS A 492 -19.40 53.93 25.52
N TYR A 493 -18.87 54.60 26.55
CA TYR A 493 -19.29 54.79 27.95
C TYR A 493 -19.24 53.62 28.94
#